data_AF-A0A166FB16-F1
#
_entry.id   AF-A0A166FB16-F1
#
_cell.length_a   1.000
_cell.length_b   1.000
_cell.length_c   1.000
_cell.angle_alpha   90.00
_cell.angle_beta   90.00
_cell.angle_gamma   90.00
#
_symmetry.space_group_name_H-M   'P 1'
#
loop_
_entity.id
_entity.type
_entity.pdbx_description
1 polymer ?
#
loop_
_entity_poly.entity_id
_entity_poly.type
_entity_poly.pdbx_seq_one_letter_code
_entity_poly.pdbx_strand_id
1 'polypeptide(L)'
;MASLRLASRRAFNFSQQQASRNFFTSSKPAPHRSSALTGAYRTVFVLSAGLFAVYYFDARSALHRYILTPALRYTLDAETGHKVAVKVLRSGLGPRDPLSDDERLTSELWGQTISNPVGLAAGFDKDGEAIDGLFNLGFSWVEIGSVTPKPQPGNPRPRVFHLPEDSALINRYGFPSQGHASVLSRLRARIPSFPSAEEATTAALRPGSLLAVNLGKNKASPAESIDDFVSGVRTFGPLADVLVINVSSPNTPGLRGLQNRNELEHLLAGVTEARDQLVPSELTARRPKLLLKIAPDLDEAQLKDIADVIQNSKIDGVIVSNTTVRRPSSLADANQVEIGGLSGAPLKAFSLAAVRTLRAHLPASVPLIGCGGIFTGADALEYAKAGASLVQVYTGFGYDGAGTCRRIKDQLVEELQKEGTTWEAVVSNAVNTLSTQPPLLLQVEVEQVKKVLPGEGSVAQLIEEAEELKRLLDKLGEQMAGSIEAAVEPVPVVPTAAST
;
A
#
# COMPACT_ATOMS: atom_id res chain seq x y z
N MET A 1 79.36 -0.44 22.79
CA MET A 1 80.36 0.63 23.00
C MET A 1 79.87 1.45 24.18
N ALA A 2 80.48 1.30 25.37
CA ALA A 2 81.53 2.18 25.87
C ALA A 2 81.00 3.64 25.94
N SER A 3 80.95 4.31 27.09
CA SER A 3 82.02 4.37 28.08
C SER A 3 81.64 5.17 29.34
N LEU A 4 82.06 4.63 30.48
CA LEU A 4 82.77 5.26 31.62
C LEU A 4 82.15 6.43 32.40
N ARG A 5 81.85 6.22 33.71
CA ARG A 5 82.71 6.31 34.93
C ARG A 5 82.80 7.76 35.47
N LEU A 6 82.17 8.06 36.61
CA LEU A 6 82.66 7.90 38.01
C LEU A 6 83.80 8.86 38.37
N ALA A 7 83.50 9.84 39.24
CA ALA A 7 84.35 10.37 40.32
C ALA A 7 83.59 11.53 41.01
N SER A 8 83.01 11.32 42.20
CA SER A 8 83.62 11.53 43.52
C SER A 8 83.82 13.01 43.90
N ARG A 9 83.09 13.51 44.91
CA ARG A 9 83.61 13.82 46.26
C ARG A 9 82.62 14.69 47.06
N ARG A 10 82.35 14.21 48.28
CA ARG A 10 81.95 14.92 49.52
C ARG A 10 82.76 16.23 49.70
N ALA A 11 82.35 17.29 50.39
CA ALA A 11 81.18 17.63 51.21
C ALA A 11 81.24 19.15 51.53
N PHE A 12 80.18 19.63 52.22
CA PHE A 12 80.06 20.85 53.06
C PHE A 12 79.41 22.13 52.48
N ASN A 13 78.13 22.25 52.87
CA ASN A 13 77.39 23.39 53.41
C ASN A 13 77.38 24.74 52.67
N PHE A 14 76.22 25.03 52.08
CA PHE A 14 75.65 26.38 52.07
C PHE A 14 74.18 26.30 52.50
N SER A 15 73.84 27.07 53.54
CA SER A 15 72.46 27.32 53.94
C SER A 15 71.76 28.13 52.84
N GLN A 16 71.00 27.45 51.98
CA GLN A 16 70.03 28.13 51.14
C GLN A 16 68.70 28.17 51.89
N GLN A 17 68.25 29.38 52.22
CA GLN A 17 66.86 29.65 52.53
C GLN A 17 66.02 29.22 51.31
N GLN A 18 65.50 27.99 51.34
CA GLN A 18 64.49 27.54 50.38
C GLN A 18 63.14 28.06 50.83
N ALA A 19 62.63 29.07 50.14
CA ALA A 19 61.22 29.41 50.17
C ALA A 19 60.41 28.18 49.72
N SER A 20 59.86 27.42 50.68
CA SER A 20 58.94 26.32 50.42
C SER A 20 57.63 26.89 49.88
N ARG A 21 57.47 26.95 48.55
CA ARG A 21 56.14 27.02 47.95
C ARG A 21 55.46 25.67 48.15
N ASN A 22 54.79 25.53 49.28
CA ASN A 22 53.90 24.41 49.53
C ASN A 22 52.74 24.50 48.52
N PHE A 23 52.79 23.70 47.46
CA PHE A 23 51.60 23.39 46.66
C PHE A 23 50.69 22.49 47.50
N PHE A 24 49.95 23.10 48.42
CA PHE A 24 48.75 22.48 48.98
C PHE A 24 47.69 22.45 47.88
N THR A 25 47.54 21.30 47.22
CA THR A 25 46.28 21.01 46.52
C THR A 25 45.21 20.82 47.59
N SER A 26 44.52 21.90 47.93
CA SER A 26 43.25 21.82 48.65
C SER A 26 42.28 21.03 47.77
N SER A 27 42.08 19.74 48.06
CA SER A 27 40.91 19.03 47.58
C SER A 27 39.70 19.64 48.29
N LYS A 28 39.06 20.64 47.68
CA LYS A 28 37.75 21.08 48.13
C LYS A 28 36.85 19.84 48.15
N PRO A 29 36.21 19.48 49.28
CA PRO A 29 35.24 18.39 49.26
C PRO A 29 34.18 18.73 48.22
N ALA A 30 33.86 17.77 47.35
CA ALA A 30 32.79 17.95 46.38
C ALA A 30 31.54 18.41 47.14
N PRO A 31 30.87 19.50 46.69
CA PRO A 31 29.69 19.99 47.40
C PRO A 31 28.70 18.84 47.52
N HIS A 32 28.19 18.57 48.73
CA HIS A 32 27.10 17.64 48.96
C HIS A 32 25.91 18.08 48.10
N ARG A 33 25.77 17.53 46.89
CA ARG A 33 24.57 17.70 46.08
C ARG A 33 23.45 17.06 46.90
N SER A 34 22.45 17.85 47.30
CA SER A 34 21.37 17.31 48.12
C SER A 34 20.70 16.17 47.37
N SER A 35 20.47 15.05 48.07
CA SER A 35 19.79 13.88 47.50
C SER A 35 18.41 14.27 46.96
N ALA A 36 17.75 15.26 47.60
CA ALA A 36 16.50 15.86 47.17
C ALA A 36 16.59 16.55 45.80
N LEU A 37 17.63 17.37 45.55
CA LEU A 37 17.80 18.06 44.26
C LEU A 37 18.11 17.05 43.14
N THR A 38 18.92 16.03 43.45
CA THR A 38 19.21 14.93 42.51
C THR A 38 17.94 14.11 42.22
N GLY A 39 17.10 13.86 43.23
CA GLY A 39 15.79 13.25 43.07
C GLY A 39 14.87 14.07 42.19
N ALA A 40 14.79 15.38 42.41
CA ALA A 40 13.97 16.29 41.61
C ALA A 40 14.42 16.31 40.13
N TYR A 41 15.72 16.40 39.84
CA TYR A 41 16.21 16.36 38.46
C TYR A 41 15.91 15.01 37.77
N ARG A 42 16.03 13.90 38.50
CA ARG A 42 15.66 12.58 37.97
C ARG A 42 14.18 12.51 37.63
N THR A 43 13.31 13.00 38.52
CA THR A 43 11.86 13.04 38.28
C THR A 43 11.52 13.89 37.06
N VAL A 44 12.06 15.11 36.97
CA VAL A 44 11.84 15.99 35.81
C VAL A 44 12.32 15.32 34.53
N PHE A 45 13.52 14.74 34.53
CA PHE A 45 14.05 14.04 33.34
C PHE A 45 13.15 12.89 32.90
N VAL A 46 12.71 12.03 33.82
CA VAL A 46 11.84 10.89 33.50
C VAL A 46 10.49 11.36 32.96
N LEU A 47 9.87 12.37 33.57
CA LEU A 47 8.60 12.93 33.12
C LEU A 47 8.73 13.58 31.73
N SER A 48 9.78 14.38 31.52
CA SER A 48 10.04 15.02 30.22
C SER A 48 10.34 13.99 29.12
N ALA A 49 11.14 12.96 29.43
CA ALA A 49 11.44 11.89 28.48
C ALA A 49 10.18 11.07 28.13
N GLY A 50 9.34 10.76 29.12
CA GLY A 50 8.06 10.07 28.90
C GLY A 50 7.10 10.90 28.04
N LEU A 51 6.93 12.18 28.35
CA LEU A 51 6.09 13.08 27.57
C LEU A 51 6.61 13.25 26.15
N PHE A 52 7.93 13.39 25.98
CA PHE A 52 8.56 13.43 24.66
C PHE A 52 8.32 12.14 23.88
N ALA A 53 8.43 10.97 24.52
CA ALA A 53 8.17 9.69 23.87
C ALA A 53 6.72 9.61 23.39
N VAL A 54 5.74 9.97 24.21
CA VAL A 54 4.32 10.03 23.80
C VAL A 54 4.14 10.97 22.61
N TYR A 55 4.74 12.16 22.68
CA TYR A 55 4.67 13.15 21.61
C TYR A 55 5.39 12.71 20.33
N TYR A 56 6.49 11.96 20.43
CA TYR A 56 7.20 11.44 19.27
C TYR A 56 6.44 10.28 18.61
N PHE A 57 5.89 9.36 19.40
CA PHE A 57 5.19 8.19 18.86
C PHE A 57 3.81 8.52 18.31
N ASP A 58 3.23 9.69 18.58
CA ASP A 58 2.02 10.15 17.91
C ASP A 58 2.35 10.68 16.50
N ALA A 59 1.83 10.03 15.45
CA ALA A 59 2.05 10.45 14.06
C ALA A 59 1.55 11.87 13.76
N ARG A 60 0.57 12.38 14.52
CA ARG A 60 -0.01 13.71 14.36
C ARG A 60 0.89 14.82 14.90
N SER A 61 1.92 14.46 15.65
CA SER A 61 2.86 15.39 16.26
C SER A 61 3.47 16.36 15.25
N ALA A 62 3.45 17.64 15.60
CA ALA A 62 4.04 18.72 14.80
C ALA A 62 5.55 18.49 14.55
N LEU A 63 6.22 17.75 15.44
CA LEU A 63 7.61 17.33 15.30
C LEU A 63 7.87 16.65 13.94
N HIS A 64 6.98 15.76 13.49
CA HIS A 64 7.20 15.01 12.26
C HIS A 64 7.11 15.89 11.02
N ARG A 65 6.10 16.77 10.96
CA ARG A 65 5.83 17.62 9.78
C ARG A 65 6.77 18.82 9.70
N TYR A 66 7.01 19.49 10.82
CA TYR A 66 7.68 20.80 10.81
C TYR A 66 9.15 20.74 11.20
N ILE A 67 9.62 19.63 11.80
CA ILE A 67 11.00 19.50 12.24
C ILE A 67 11.70 18.33 11.54
N LEU A 68 11.26 17.08 11.77
CA LEU A 68 11.99 15.90 11.30
C LEU A 68 11.97 15.76 9.78
N THR A 69 10.82 15.91 9.13
CA THR A 69 10.73 15.78 7.67
C THR A 69 11.51 16.89 6.95
N PRO A 70 11.37 18.18 7.31
CA PRO A 70 12.22 19.23 6.77
C PRO A 70 13.70 19.02 7.06
N ALA A 71 14.07 18.62 8.28
CA ALA A 71 15.46 18.34 8.62
C ALA A 71 16.05 17.24 7.73
N LEU A 72 15.36 16.11 7.55
CA LEU A 72 15.80 15.05 6.63
C LEU A 72 15.94 15.57 5.20
N ARG A 73 15.00 16.39 4.73
CA ARG A 73 15.00 16.96 3.37
C ARG A 73 16.15 17.93 3.12
N TYR A 74 16.50 18.76 4.11
CA TYR A 74 17.54 19.79 3.95
C TYR A 74 18.94 19.33 4.35
N THR A 75 19.08 18.26 5.14
CA THR A 75 20.39 17.78 5.62
C THR A 75 20.90 16.53 4.91
N LEU A 76 20.03 15.75 4.26
CA LEU A 76 20.37 14.53 3.54
C LEU A 76 19.96 14.63 2.08
N ASP A 77 20.63 13.86 1.21
CA ASP A 77 20.10 13.66 -0.14
C ASP A 77 18.75 12.92 -0.09
N ALA A 78 17.92 13.15 -1.10
CA ALA A 78 16.55 12.66 -1.14
C ALA A 78 16.43 11.13 -1.01
N GLU A 79 17.38 10.36 -1.57
CA GLU A 79 17.33 8.90 -1.47
C GLU A 79 17.78 8.41 -0.08
N THR A 80 18.74 9.07 0.55
CA THR A 80 19.19 8.75 1.92
C THR A 80 18.13 9.09 2.96
N GLY A 81 17.51 10.28 2.89
CA GLY A 81 16.42 10.67 3.78
C GLY A 81 15.26 9.68 3.74
N HIS A 82 14.88 9.26 2.53
CA HIS A 82 13.86 8.23 2.31
C HIS A 82 14.22 6.88 2.97
N LYS A 83 15.45 6.41 2.80
CA LYS A 83 15.90 5.15 3.41
C LYS A 83 15.92 5.21 4.94
N VAL A 84 16.25 6.37 5.52
CA VAL A 84 16.18 6.57 6.97
C VAL A 84 14.72 6.42 7.43
N ALA A 85 13.77 7.05 6.74
CA ALA A 85 12.35 6.92 7.07
C ALA A 85 11.87 5.46 7.03
N VAL A 86 12.19 4.72 5.96
CA VAL A 86 11.84 3.29 5.84
C VAL A 86 12.47 2.46 6.98
N LYS A 87 13.74 2.70 7.33
CA LYS A 87 14.40 1.99 8.44
C LYS A 87 13.77 2.27 9.80
N VAL A 88 13.37 3.52 10.06
CA VAL A 88 12.68 3.90 11.30
C VAL A 88 11.31 3.23 11.39
N LEU A 89 10.56 3.21 10.29
CA LEU A 89 9.26 2.53 10.24
C LEU A 89 9.41 1.00 10.39
N ARG A 90 10.43 0.40 9.77
CA ARG A 90 10.77 -1.01 9.90
C ARG A 90 11.16 -1.42 11.32
N SER A 91 11.86 -0.56 12.07
CA SER A 91 12.40 -0.92 13.39
C SER A 91 11.35 -0.99 14.51
N GLY A 92 10.10 -0.58 14.23
CA GLY A 92 9.06 -0.44 15.25
C GLY A 92 9.20 0.83 16.10
N LEU A 93 10.22 1.65 15.84
CA LEU A 93 10.41 2.98 16.45
C LEU A 93 9.70 4.09 15.67
N GLY A 94 9.03 3.78 14.56
CA GLY A 94 8.20 4.74 13.84
C GLY A 94 7.00 5.20 14.66
N PRO A 95 6.49 6.43 14.39
CA PRO A 95 5.26 6.89 15.00
C PRO A 95 4.06 6.05 14.54
N ARG A 96 2.95 6.16 15.27
CA ARG A 96 1.69 5.48 15.01
C ARG A 96 0.54 6.48 15.05
N ASP A 97 -0.48 6.21 14.25
CA ASP A 97 -1.77 6.88 14.35
C ASP A 97 -2.55 6.27 15.52
N PRO A 98 -2.82 7.01 16.61
CA PRO A 98 -3.44 6.45 17.81
C PRO A 98 -4.97 6.44 17.73
N LEU A 99 -5.57 7.01 16.68
CA LEU A 99 -7.00 7.18 16.55
C LEU A 99 -7.63 6.08 15.68
N SER A 100 -8.89 5.78 15.96
CA SER A 100 -9.73 5.00 15.04
C SER A 100 -10.16 5.82 13.82
N ASP A 101 -10.61 5.15 12.78
CA ASP A 101 -11.20 5.81 11.60
C ASP A 101 -12.68 6.16 11.85
N ASP A 102 -13.14 7.27 11.28
CA ASP A 102 -14.56 7.67 11.30
C ASP A 102 -15.36 6.79 10.33
N GLU A 103 -16.56 6.35 10.73
CA GLU A 103 -17.40 5.46 9.92
C GLU A 103 -17.75 6.05 8.54
N ARG A 104 -17.77 7.38 8.38
CA ARG A 104 -18.01 8.03 7.08
C ARG A 104 -16.94 7.71 6.03
N LEU A 105 -15.76 7.28 6.46
CA LEU A 105 -14.65 6.90 5.59
C LEU A 105 -14.71 5.44 5.15
N THR A 106 -15.51 4.61 5.84
CA THR A 106 -15.61 3.18 5.52
C THR A 106 -16.16 3.00 4.11
N SER A 107 -15.56 2.08 3.36
CA SER A 107 -15.92 1.78 1.97
C SER A 107 -15.78 0.30 1.65
N GLU A 108 -16.23 -0.10 0.47
CA GLU A 108 -16.07 -1.47 -0.02
C GLU A 108 -15.22 -1.53 -1.30
N LEU A 109 -14.26 -2.45 -1.34
CA LEU A 109 -13.59 -2.85 -2.59
C LEU A 109 -13.71 -4.37 -2.78
N TRP A 110 -14.35 -4.78 -3.87
CA TRP A 110 -14.52 -6.18 -4.25
C TRP A 110 -15.15 -7.06 -3.15
N GLY A 111 -16.19 -6.57 -2.46
CA GLY A 111 -16.80 -7.30 -1.34
C GLY A 111 -15.92 -7.38 -0.11
N GLN A 112 -14.94 -6.49 0.05
CA GLN A 112 -14.12 -6.35 1.25
C GLN A 112 -14.27 -4.94 1.80
N THR A 113 -14.60 -4.85 3.08
CA THR A 113 -14.66 -3.59 3.81
C THR A 113 -13.25 -3.04 4.01
N ILE A 114 -13.07 -1.75 3.75
CA ILE A 114 -11.84 -1.01 4.02
C ILE A 114 -12.17 0.11 5.01
N SER A 115 -11.32 0.30 6.02
CA SER A 115 -11.60 1.24 7.12
C SER A 115 -11.61 2.71 6.67
N ASN A 116 -10.81 3.05 5.66
CA ASN A 116 -10.72 4.39 5.08
C ASN A 116 -10.23 4.32 3.62
N PRO A 117 -10.38 5.39 2.81
CA PRO A 117 -10.05 5.34 1.39
C PRO A 117 -8.63 5.84 1.07
N VAL A 118 -7.75 5.97 2.06
CA VAL A 118 -6.41 6.55 1.88
C VAL A 118 -5.35 5.47 1.93
N GLY A 119 -4.68 5.27 0.79
CA GLY A 119 -3.60 4.32 0.60
C GLY A 119 -2.23 4.96 0.39
N LEU A 120 -1.18 4.16 0.56
CA LEU A 120 0.18 4.48 0.17
C LEU A 120 0.45 3.92 -1.24
N ALA A 121 0.98 4.77 -2.13
CA ALA A 121 1.37 4.36 -3.49
C ALA A 121 2.68 3.53 -3.50
N ALA A 122 2.86 2.71 -4.56
CA ALA A 122 4.13 2.05 -4.82
C ALA A 122 5.31 3.02 -4.89
N GLY A 123 6.48 2.48 -4.57
CA GLY A 123 7.77 3.13 -4.71
C GLY A 123 8.32 3.65 -3.40
N PHE A 124 7.48 3.81 -2.37
CA PHE A 124 7.92 4.19 -1.02
C PHE A 124 8.64 3.01 -0.36
N ASP A 125 7.95 1.89 -0.13
CA ASP A 125 8.56 0.67 0.37
C ASP A 125 8.76 -0.34 -0.77
N LYS A 126 9.86 -0.18 -1.51
CA LYS A 126 10.13 -0.98 -2.72
C LYS A 126 10.36 -2.47 -2.43
N ASP A 127 10.90 -2.78 -1.26
CA ASP A 127 11.39 -4.11 -0.92
C ASP A 127 10.59 -4.78 0.22
N GLY A 128 9.46 -4.19 0.63
CA GLY A 128 8.58 -4.72 1.68
C GLY A 128 9.23 -4.72 3.07
N GLU A 129 9.99 -3.69 3.38
CA GLU A 129 10.76 -3.54 4.62
C GLU A 129 9.93 -3.00 5.80
N ALA A 130 8.94 -2.16 5.54
CA ALA A 130 8.28 -1.33 6.54
C ALA A 130 6.75 -1.44 6.52
N ILE A 131 6.20 -2.52 5.94
CA ILE A 131 4.76 -2.73 5.72
C ILE A 131 3.93 -2.43 6.97
N ASP A 132 4.26 -3.06 8.10
CA ASP A 132 3.51 -2.88 9.36
C ASP A 132 3.69 -1.48 9.95
N GLY A 133 4.87 -0.89 9.79
CA GLY A 133 5.15 0.49 10.16
C GLY A 133 4.30 1.48 9.36
N LEU A 134 4.06 1.19 8.08
CA LEU A 134 3.23 1.99 7.20
C LEU A 134 1.74 1.86 7.54
N PHE A 135 1.24 0.65 7.77
CA PHE A 135 -0.14 0.46 8.28
C PHE A 135 -0.34 1.16 9.63
N ASN A 136 0.67 1.15 10.51
CA ASN A 136 0.60 1.88 11.79
C ASN A 136 0.44 3.40 11.63
N LEU A 137 0.74 3.99 10.46
CA LEU A 137 0.49 5.41 10.20
C LEU A 137 -0.97 5.71 9.81
N GLY A 138 -1.83 4.68 9.75
CA GLY A 138 -3.26 4.82 9.52
C GLY A 138 -3.71 4.65 8.07
N PHE A 139 -2.82 4.22 7.16
CA PHE A 139 -3.20 3.81 5.81
C PHE A 139 -3.98 2.49 5.86
N SER A 140 -5.07 2.39 5.09
CA SER A 140 -5.80 1.13 4.91
C SER A 140 -5.29 0.30 3.73
N TRP A 141 -4.51 0.92 2.85
CA TRP A 141 -3.90 0.28 1.69
C TRP A 141 -2.40 0.57 1.67
N VAL A 142 -1.56 -0.46 1.57
CA VAL A 142 -0.11 -0.29 1.37
C VAL A 142 0.31 -1.02 0.10
N GLU A 143 0.83 -0.26 -0.87
CA GLU A 143 1.41 -0.82 -2.09
C GLU A 143 2.94 -0.84 -2.01
N ILE A 144 3.54 -2.03 -1.87
CA ILE A 144 4.99 -2.21 -1.94
C ILE A 144 5.47 -2.34 -3.39
N GLY A 145 6.77 -2.26 -3.63
CA GLY A 145 7.36 -2.41 -4.96
C GLY A 145 7.55 -1.09 -5.72
N SER A 146 7.72 -1.08 -7.04
CA SER A 146 7.71 -2.24 -7.94
C SER A 146 8.87 -3.20 -7.69
N VAL A 147 8.55 -4.47 -7.48
CA VAL A 147 9.53 -5.54 -7.30
C VAL A 147 9.80 -6.20 -8.65
N THR A 148 11.06 -6.50 -8.95
CA THR A 148 11.46 -7.23 -10.16
C THR A 148 11.89 -8.66 -9.82
N PRO A 149 11.79 -9.64 -10.75
CA PRO A 149 12.20 -11.02 -10.47
C PRO A 149 13.62 -11.15 -9.93
N LYS A 150 14.59 -10.58 -10.66
CA LYS A 150 15.99 -10.55 -10.28
C LYS A 150 16.31 -9.24 -9.55
N PRO A 151 17.28 -9.24 -8.61
CA PRO A 151 17.78 -8.01 -8.02
C PRO A 151 18.37 -7.08 -9.09
N GLN A 152 18.17 -5.77 -8.95
CA GLN A 152 18.82 -4.78 -9.79
C GLN A 152 19.01 -3.45 -9.03
N PRO A 153 20.12 -2.72 -9.28
CA PRO A 153 20.44 -1.50 -8.53
C PRO A 153 19.61 -0.28 -8.93
N GLY A 154 18.89 -0.34 -10.05
CA GLY A 154 18.24 0.78 -10.72
C GLY A 154 19.22 1.67 -11.50
N ASN A 155 18.79 2.87 -11.90
CA ASN A 155 19.63 3.83 -12.62
C ASN A 155 20.68 4.50 -11.68
N PRO A 156 21.77 5.07 -12.24
CA PRO A 156 22.80 5.76 -11.45
C PRO A 156 22.25 6.91 -10.59
N ARG A 157 22.90 7.19 -9.44
CA ARG A 157 22.58 8.33 -8.56
C ARG A 157 23.34 9.60 -8.99
N PRO A 158 22.83 10.81 -8.67
CA PRO A 158 21.52 11.12 -8.06
C PRO A 158 20.37 10.89 -9.05
N ARG A 159 19.23 10.44 -8.51
CA ARG A 159 18.08 9.97 -9.31
C ARG A 159 16.71 10.32 -8.73
N VAL A 160 16.69 11.14 -7.69
CA VAL A 160 15.48 11.70 -7.09
C VAL A 160 15.82 13.12 -6.64
N PHE A 161 14.94 14.05 -6.98
CA PHE A 161 15.13 15.49 -6.80
C PHE A 161 13.85 16.05 -6.18
N HIS A 162 14.01 16.78 -5.09
CA HIS A 162 12.93 17.54 -4.48
C HIS A 162 12.73 18.82 -5.28
N LEU A 163 11.46 19.21 -5.48
CA LEU A 163 11.08 20.52 -6.01
C LEU A 163 10.20 21.21 -4.96
N PRO A 164 10.78 21.77 -3.88
CA PRO A 164 9.99 22.31 -2.76
C PRO A 164 9.03 23.43 -3.13
N GLU A 165 9.44 24.33 -4.04
CA GLU A 165 8.65 25.45 -4.55
C GLU A 165 7.38 24.97 -5.25
N ASP A 166 7.43 23.78 -5.85
CA ASP A 166 6.33 23.17 -6.61
C ASP A 166 5.58 22.07 -5.83
N SER A 167 5.99 21.78 -4.59
CA SER A 167 5.50 20.60 -3.83
C SER A 167 5.56 19.31 -4.67
N ALA A 168 6.71 19.08 -5.31
CA ALA A 168 6.88 18.07 -6.34
C ALA A 168 8.17 17.25 -6.18
N LEU A 169 8.24 16.12 -6.88
CA LEU A 169 9.47 15.34 -7.04
C LEU A 169 9.67 14.97 -8.49
N ILE A 170 10.92 15.00 -8.94
CA ILE A 170 11.34 14.32 -10.17
C ILE A 170 12.19 13.11 -9.80
N ASN A 171 11.92 11.95 -10.38
CA ASN A 171 12.73 10.76 -10.18
C ASN A 171 12.97 9.95 -11.45
N ARG A 172 14.14 9.31 -11.48
CA ARG A 172 14.60 8.41 -12.53
C ARG A 172 15.09 7.07 -11.98
N TYR A 173 14.37 6.48 -11.03
CA TYR A 173 14.83 5.30 -10.29
C TYR A 173 15.19 4.08 -11.14
N GLY A 174 14.36 3.72 -12.13
CA GLY A 174 14.57 2.52 -12.97
C GLY A 174 14.41 1.20 -12.19
N PHE A 175 13.37 1.08 -11.36
CA PHE A 175 13.06 -0.09 -10.53
C PHE A 175 14.26 -0.69 -9.76
N PRO A 176 14.91 0.03 -8.83
CA PRO A 176 15.81 -0.61 -7.89
C PRO A 176 15.02 -1.62 -7.05
N SER A 177 15.51 -2.86 -6.96
CA SER A 177 14.84 -3.95 -6.27
C SER A 177 15.84 -4.98 -5.76
N GLN A 178 15.56 -5.57 -4.60
CA GLN A 178 16.30 -6.71 -4.05
C GLN A 178 15.84 -8.07 -4.62
N GLY A 179 14.92 -8.07 -5.57
CA GLY A 179 14.45 -9.28 -6.23
C GLY A 179 13.31 -9.99 -5.50
N HIS A 180 12.60 -10.86 -6.22
CA HIS A 180 11.46 -11.61 -5.69
C HIS A 180 11.79 -12.41 -4.44
N ALA A 181 12.91 -13.13 -4.42
CA ALA A 181 13.29 -13.97 -3.29
C ALA A 181 13.42 -13.19 -1.98
N SER A 182 14.00 -11.98 -2.02
CA SER A 182 14.17 -11.16 -0.82
C SER A 182 12.84 -10.64 -0.30
N VAL A 183 11.97 -10.14 -1.18
CA VAL A 183 10.65 -9.63 -0.77
C VAL A 183 9.75 -10.76 -0.29
N LEU A 184 9.77 -11.90 -0.97
CA LEU A 184 9.04 -13.11 -0.58
C LEU A 184 9.43 -13.56 0.84
N SER A 185 10.73 -13.56 1.15
CA SER A 185 11.21 -13.91 2.50
C SER A 185 10.68 -12.94 3.56
N ARG A 186 10.57 -11.64 3.26
CA ARG A 186 10.02 -10.65 4.21
C ARG A 186 8.52 -10.81 4.40
N LEU A 187 7.78 -11.01 3.32
CA LEU A 187 6.33 -11.25 3.39
C LEU A 187 6.01 -12.49 4.22
N ARG A 188 6.75 -13.59 4.02
CA ARG A 188 6.60 -14.81 4.84
C ARG A 188 6.95 -14.59 6.30
N ALA A 189 8.00 -13.82 6.59
CA ALA A 189 8.41 -13.51 7.96
C ALA A 189 7.39 -12.64 8.73
N ARG A 190 6.45 -11.98 8.03
CA ARG A 190 5.36 -11.23 8.67
C ARG A 190 4.22 -12.13 9.16
N ILE A 191 4.06 -13.32 8.58
CA ILE A 191 2.93 -14.20 8.90
C ILE A 191 3.14 -14.75 10.32
N PRO A 192 2.20 -14.52 11.24
CA PRO A 192 2.28 -15.07 12.59
C PRO A 192 2.11 -16.59 12.55
N SER A 193 2.74 -17.30 13.50
CA SER A 193 2.61 -18.77 13.58
C SER A 193 1.17 -19.25 13.86
N PHE A 194 0.36 -18.41 14.49
CA PHE A 194 -1.04 -18.67 14.81
C PHE A 194 -1.87 -17.41 14.48
N PRO A 195 -2.26 -17.21 13.20
CA PRO A 195 -3.08 -16.07 12.83
C PRO A 195 -4.47 -16.20 13.46
N SER A 196 -5.01 -15.09 13.96
CA SER A 196 -6.42 -15.04 14.33
C SER A 196 -7.30 -15.15 13.06
N ALA A 197 -8.54 -15.60 13.23
CA ALA A 197 -9.48 -15.74 12.12
C ALA A 197 -9.72 -14.40 11.38
N GLU A 198 -9.67 -13.27 12.10
CA GLU A 198 -9.81 -11.93 11.51
C GLU A 198 -8.56 -11.52 10.71
N GLU A 199 -7.35 -11.82 11.20
CA GLU A 199 -6.09 -11.52 10.51
C GLU A 199 -5.87 -12.39 9.27
N ALA A 200 -6.40 -13.61 9.25
CA ALA A 200 -6.35 -14.54 8.12
C ALA A 200 -7.36 -14.20 6.99
N THR A 201 -7.98 -13.02 7.03
CA THR A 201 -8.90 -12.57 5.96
C THR A 201 -8.16 -11.87 4.82
N THR A 202 -7.08 -11.14 5.12
CA THR A 202 -6.30 -10.35 4.16
C THR A 202 -4.80 -10.51 4.36
N ALA A 203 -4.01 -10.38 3.30
CA ALA A 203 -2.55 -10.39 3.35
C ALA A 203 -1.95 -9.16 4.06
N ALA A 204 -2.77 -8.14 4.35
CA ALA A 204 -2.39 -7.04 5.23
C ALA A 204 -2.14 -7.51 6.68
N LEU A 205 -2.74 -8.64 7.10
CA LEU A 205 -2.75 -9.13 8.48
C LEU A 205 -3.42 -8.15 9.45
N ARG A 206 -4.40 -7.39 8.94
CA ARG A 206 -5.11 -6.33 9.66
C ARG A 206 -6.53 -6.20 9.12
N PRO A 207 -7.55 -6.16 9.99
CA PRO A 207 -8.92 -5.90 9.57
C PRO A 207 -9.04 -4.58 8.81
N GLY A 208 -9.91 -4.54 7.80
CA GLY A 208 -10.19 -3.32 7.03
C GLY A 208 -9.01 -2.79 6.21
N SER A 209 -7.99 -3.61 5.97
CA SER A 209 -6.77 -3.21 5.26
C SER A 209 -6.37 -4.20 4.16
N LEU A 210 -5.76 -3.69 3.09
CA LEU A 210 -5.27 -4.47 1.95
C LEU A 210 -3.77 -4.24 1.70
N LEU A 211 -3.06 -5.34 1.44
CA LEU A 211 -1.67 -5.32 0.99
C LEU A 211 -1.61 -5.53 -0.52
N ALA A 212 -1.02 -4.55 -1.20
CA ALA A 212 -0.74 -4.63 -2.62
C ALA A 212 0.75 -4.84 -2.91
N VAL A 213 1.07 -5.71 -3.86
CA VAL A 213 2.44 -5.92 -4.35
C VAL A 213 2.52 -5.46 -5.80
N ASN A 214 3.26 -4.38 -6.03
CA ASN A 214 3.48 -3.85 -7.36
C ASN A 214 4.60 -4.63 -8.07
N LEU A 215 4.31 -5.12 -9.27
CA LEU A 215 5.18 -5.96 -10.08
C LEU A 215 5.82 -5.10 -11.17
N GLY A 216 7.13 -5.22 -11.32
CA GLY A 216 7.92 -4.56 -12.36
C GLY A 216 8.74 -5.57 -13.17
N LYS A 217 9.14 -5.12 -14.36
CA LYS A 217 10.01 -5.88 -15.27
C LYS A 217 11.48 -5.55 -15.02
N ASN A 218 12.36 -6.55 -15.05
CA ASN A 218 13.79 -6.30 -15.04
C ASN A 218 14.23 -5.55 -16.30
N LYS A 219 15.22 -4.65 -16.16
CA LYS A 219 15.74 -3.85 -17.30
C LYS A 219 16.35 -4.73 -18.41
N ALA A 220 16.91 -5.88 -18.04
CA ALA A 220 17.56 -6.80 -18.96
C ALA A 220 16.58 -7.74 -19.69
N SER A 221 15.33 -7.82 -19.25
CA SER A 221 14.31 -8.64 -19.91
C SER A 221 13.87 -8.00 -21.23
N PRO A 222 13.52 -8.79 -22.27
CA PRO A 222 13.01 -8.26 -23.54
C PRO A 222 11.84 -7.29 -23.34
N ALA A 223 11.69 -6.28 -24.20
CA ALA A 223 10.75 -5.17 -23.99
C ALA A 223 9.30 -5.66 -23.94
N GLU A 224 8.99 -6.60 -24.82
CA GLU A 224 7.71 -7.27 -25.07
C GLU A 224 7.44 -8.49 -24.17
N SER A 225 8.43 -8.94 -23.40
CA SER A 225 8.26 -10.11 -22.53
C SER A 225 7.36 -9.81 -21.33
N ILE A 226 6.44 -10.74 -21.09
CA ILE A 226 5.48 -10.70 -19.97
C ILE A 226 5.92 -11.60 -18.80
N ASP A 227 7.00 -12.36 -18.97
CA ASP A 227 7.42 -13.44 -18.07
C ASP A 227 7.72 -12.94 -16.65
N ASP A 228 8.27 -11.73 -16.56
CA ASP A 228 8.59 -11.11 -15.27
C ASP A 228 7.31 -10.83 -14.46
N PHE A 229 6.24 -10.39 -15.13
CA PHE A 229 4.94 -10.15 -14.50
C PHE A 229 4.28 -11.46 -14.11
N VAL A 230 4.27 -12.46 -15.01
CA VAL A 230 3.76 -13.82 -14.73
C VAL A 230 4.49 -14.47 -13.54
N SER A 231 5.81 -14.33 -13.50
CA SER A 231 6.64 -14.79 -12.37
C SER A 231 6.26 -14.07 -11.07
N GLY A 232 6.01 -12.76 -11.12
CA GLY A 232 5.54 -11.98 -9.98
C GLY A 232 4.18 -12.44 -9.47
N VAL A 233 3.23 -12.70 -10.37
CA VAL A 233 1.91 -13.24 -10.03
C VAL A 233 2.05 -14.58 -9.31
N ARG A 234 2.85 -15.50 -9.84
CA ARG A 234 3.10 -16.82 -9.23
C ARG A 234 3.80 -16.72 -7.88
N THR A 235 4.74 -15.80 -7.74
CA THR A 235 5.56 -15.64 -6.52
C THR A 235 4.75 -15.05 -5.37
N PHE A 236 4.03 -13.96 -5.65
CA PHE A 236 3.40 -13.13 -4.60
C PHE A 236 1.91 -13.36 -4.47
N GLY A 237 1.27 -14.04 -5.41
CA GLY A 237 -0.16 -14.25 -5.41
C GLY A 237 -0.71 -14.86 -4.11
N PRO A 238 -0.04 -15.84 -3.48
CA PRO A 238 -0.49 -16.37 -2.19
C PRO A 238 -0.31 -15.41 -0.99
N LEU A 239 0.36 -14.28 -1.16
CA LEU A 239 0.82 -13.40 -0.08
C LEU A 239 0.42 -11.93 -0.30
N ALA A 240 -0.56 -11.69 -1.17
CA ALA A 240 -1.01 -10.35 -1.52
C ALA A 240 -2.54 -10.36 -1.69
N ASP A 241 -3.19 -9.30 -1.25
CA ASP A 241 -4.61 -9.07 -1.57
C ASP A 241 -4.74 -8.58 -3.00
N VAL A 242 -3.75 -7.80 -3.44
CA VAL A 242 -3.70 -7.18 -4.75
C VAL A 242 -2.31 -7.28 -5.35
N LEU A 243 -2.23 -7.62 -6.64
CA LEU A 243 -1.03 -7.52 -7.44
C LEU A 243 -1.23 -6.43 -8.49
N VAL A 244 -0.24 -5.55 -8.63
CA VAL A 244 -0.32 -4.41 -9.55
C VAL A 244 0.65 -4.61 -10.70
N ILE A 245 0.14 -4.68 -11.92
CA ILE A 245 0.91 -4.77 -13.16
C ILE A 245 1.34 -3.35 -13.57
N ASN A 246 2.61 -3.02 -13.38
CA ASN A 246 3.12 -1.68 -13.64
C ASN A 246 3.82 -1.57 -14.99
N VAL A 247 3.09 -1.03 -15.96
CA VAL A 247 3.55 -0.75 -17.33
C VAL A 247 3.85 0.73 -17.57
N SER A 248 3.87 1.56 -16.53
CA SER A 248 3.77 3.01 -16.67
C SER A 248 5.01 3.81 -16.23
N SER A 249 6.05 3.14 -15.74
CA SER A 249 7.29 3.81 -15.35
C SER A 249 7.97 4.47 -16.57
N PRO A 250 8.29 5.78 -16.52
CA PRO A 250 9.07 6.43 -17.58
C PRO A 250 10.57 6.08 -17.51
N ASN A 251 10.99 5.36 -16.47
CA ASN A 251 12.40 5.20 -16.10
C ASN A 251 13.00 3.85 -16.53
N THR A 252 12.18 3.00 -17.15
CA THR A 252 12.55 1.71 -17.71
C THR A 252 12.28 1.78 -19.20
N PRO A 253 13.32 1.81 -20.06
CA PRO A 253 13.15 1.95 -21.52
C PRO A 253 12.18 0.92 -22.10
N GLY A 254 11.31 1.36 -23.00
CA GLY A 254 10.34 0.50 -23.69
C GLY A 254 9.11 0.08 -22.86
N LEU A 255 9.13 0.24 -21.53
CA LEU A 255 8.05 -0.29 -20.67
C LEU A 255 6.68 0.30 -20.99
N ARG A 256 6.61 1.61 -21.26
CA ARG A 256 5.35 2.28 -21.61
C ARG A 256 4.75 1.83 -22.94
N GLY A 257 5.53 1.17 -23.79
CA GLY A 257 5.05 0.54 -25.01
C GLY A 257 4.10 -0.62 -24.75
N LEU A 258 4.17 -1.26 -23.56
CA LEU A 258 3.23 -2.31 -23.14
C LEU A 258 1.80 -1.78 -22.89
N GLN A 259 1.57 -0.47 -22.96
CA GLN A 259 0.23 0.12 -22.90
C GLN A 259 -0.45 0.18 -24.27
N ASN A 260 0.27 -0.14 -25.35
CA ASN A 260 -0.34 -0.30 -26.67
C ASN A 260 -1.28 -1.51 -26.68
N ARG A 261 -2.34 -1.44 -27.48
CA ARG A 261 -3.46 -2.37 -27.45
C ARG A 261 -3.03 -3.85 -27.48
N ASN A 262 -2.27 -4.26 -28.50
CA ASN A 262 -1.91 -5.66 -28.72
C ASN A 262 -1.00 -6.21 -27.61
N GLU A 263 0.01 -5.42 -27.22
CA GLU A 263 0.94 -5.78 -26.14
C GLU A 263 0.23 -5.87 -24.80
N LEU A 264 -0.72 -4.96 -24.55
CA LEU A 264 -1.53 -4.96 -23.34
C LEU A 264 -2.46 -6.17 -23.30
N GLU A 265 -3.17 -6.49 -24.40
CA GLU A 265 -4.03 -7.68 -24.50
C GLU A 265 -3.23 -8.95 -24.18
N HIS A 266 -2.05 -9.11 -24.79
CA HIS A 266 -1.16 -10.25 -24.53
C HIS A 266 -0.69 -10.30 -23.06
N LEU A 267 -0.27 -9.17 -22.50
CA LEU A 267 0.14 -9.08 -21.10
C LEU A 267 -0.98 -9.46 -20.15
N LEU A 268 -2.16 -8.87 -20.32
CA LEU A 268 -3.30 -9.10 -19.43
C LEU A 268 -3.79 -10.55 -19.51
N ALA A 269 -3.79 -11.16 -20.70
CA ALA A 269 -4.10 -12.58 -20.86
C ALA A 269 -3.14 -13.47 -20.05
N GLY A 270 -1.84 -13.27 -20.17
CA GLY A 270 -0.85 -14.10 -19.47
C GLY A 270 -0.87 -13.94 -17.95
N VAL A 271 -1.02 -12.71 -17.44
CA VAL A 271 -1.08 -12.50 -15.97
C VAL A 271 -2.39 -12.99 -15.36
N THR A 272 -3.51 -12.90 -16.09
CA THR A 272 -4.80 -13.41 -15.62
C THR A 272 -4.81 -14.94 -15.64
N GLU A 273 -4.26 -15.58 -16.68
CA GLU A 273 -4.06 -17.03 -16.71
C GLU A 273 -3.18 -17.49 -15.54
N ALA A 274 -2.06 -16.81 -15.29
CA ALA A 274 -1.16 -17.14 -14.19
C ALA A 274 -1.85 -17.02 -12.82
N ARG A 275 -2.73 -16.03 -12.66
CA ARG A 275 -3.53 -15.82 -11.43
C ARG A 275 -4.62 -16.89 -11.28
N ASP A 276 -5.28 -17.28 -12.36
CA ASP A 276 -6.31 -18.33 -12.37
C ASP A 276 -5.71 -19.72 -12.06
N GLN A 277 -4.43 -19.93 -12.38
CA GLN A 277 -3.67 -21.15 -12.06
C GLN A 277 -3.10 -21.18 -10.62
N LEU A 278 -3.25 -20.11 -9.84
CA LEU A 278 -2.76 -20.10 -8.45
C LEU A 278 -3.52 -21.11 -7.61
N VAL A 279 -2.76 -21.86 -6.81
CA VAL A 279 -3.30 -22.65 -5.70
C VAL A 279 -3.87 -21.69 -4.65
N PRO A 280 -5.05 -21.99 -4.06
CA PRO A 280 -5.60 -21.18 -2.98
C PRO A 280 -4.58 -20.92 -1.88
N SER A 281 -4.50 -19.68 -1.42
CA SER A 281 -3.62 -19.32 -0.31
C SER A 281 -4.21 -19.83 1.00
N GLU A 282 -3.35 -20.32 1.89
CA GLU A 282 -3.71 -20.59 3.29
C GLU A 282 -3.88 -19.29 4.09
N LEU A 283 -3.34 -18.16 3.59
CA LEU A 283 -3.43 -16.86 4.23
C LEU A 283 -4.63 -16.04 3.77
N THR A 284 -5.00 -16.14 2.48
CA THR A 284 -6.12 -15.40 1.92
C THR A 284 -7.09 -16.38 1.28
N ALA A 285 -8.34 -16.42 1.77
CA ALA A 285 -9.38 -17.31 1.22
C ALA A 285 -9.70 -17.01 -0.26
N ARG A 286 -9.26 -15.85 -0.77
CA ARG A 286 -9.50 -15.38 -2.13
C ARG A 286 -8.19 -15.30 -2.92
N ARG A 287 -8.29 -15.48 -4.24
CA ARG A 287 -7.20 -15.16 -5.16
C ARG A 287 -6.92 -13.65 -5.14
N PRO A 288 -5.66 -13.23 -5.33
CA PRO A 288 -5.30 -11.82 -5.37
C PRO A 288 -6.04 -11.13 -6.51
N LYS A 289 -6.40 -9.86 -6.31
CA LYS A 289 -6.91 -8.97 -7.36
C LYS A 289 -5.77 -8.51 -8.27
N LEU A 290 -5.98 -8.37 -9.57
CA LEU A 290 -4.98 -7.81 -10.48
C LEU A 290 -5.41 -6.42 -10.89
N LEU A 291 -4.51 -5.45 -10.73
CA LEU A 291 -4.73 -4.07 -11.14
C LEU A 291 -3.71 -3.67 -12.19
N LEU A 292 -4.14 -2.86 -13.16
CA LEU A 292 -3.22 -2.23 -14.11
C LEU A 292 -2.84 -0.83 -13.63
N LYS A 293 -1.55 -0.48 -13.60
CA LYS A 293 -1.11 0.90 -13.29
C LYS A 293 -0.63 1.61 -14.54
N ILE A 294 -1.33 2.67 -14.94
CA ILE A 294 -1.10 3.38 -16.20
C ILE A 294 -0.40 4.74 -16.03
N ALA A 295 0.16 5.24 -17.12
CA ALA A 295 0.78 6.57 -17.17
C ALA A 295 -0.29 7.66 -17.37
N PRO A 296 -0.07 8.89 -16.88
CA PRO A 296 -0.93 10.04 -17.18
C PRO A 296 -0.67 10.62 -18.58
N ASP A 297 0.42 10.20 -19.23
CA ASP A 297 0.89 10.75 -20.51
C ASP A 297 0.27 10.00 -21.69
N LEU A 298 -1.05 9.87 -21.67
CA LEU A 298 -1.84 9.20 -22.70
C LEU A 298 -2.87 10.18 -23.25
N ASP A 299 -3.13 10.10 -24.55
CA ASP A 299 -4.26 10.81 -25.15
C ASP A 299 -5.58 10.05 -24.93
N GLU A 300 -6.70 10.68 -25.29
CA GLU A 300 -8.03 10.12 -25.09
C GLU A 300 -8.26 8.83 -25.88
N ALA A 301 -7.70 8.71 -27.09
CA ALA A 301 -7.82 7.51 -27.91
C ALA A 301 -7.09 6.33 -27.27
N GLN A 302 -5.87 6.57 -26.77
CA GLN A 302 -5.09 5.58 -26.02
C GLN A 302 -5.80 5.15 -24.73
N LEU A 303 -6.39 6.08 -23.99
CA LEU A 303 -7.16 5.75 -22.77
C LEU A 303 -8.40 4.92 -23.10
N LYS A 304 -9.08 5.20 -24.22
CA LYS A 304 -10.21 4.40 -24.69
C LYS A 304 -9.78 3.00 -25.10
N ASP A 305 -8.69 2.86 -25.85
CA ASP A 305 -8.14 1.55 -26.22
C ASP A 305 -7.81 0.72 -24.97
N ILE A 306 -7.16 1.34 -23.97
CA ILE A 306 -6.87 0.69 -22.69
C ILE A 306 -8.16 0.26 -21.99
N ALA A 307 -9.19 1.10 -21.97
CA ALA A 307 -10.48 0.77 -21.36
C ALA A 307 -11.17 -0.42 -22.07
N ASP A 308 -11.13 -0.47 -23.40
CA ASP A 308 -11.66 -1.60 -24.18
C ASP A 308 -10.89 -2.90 -23.87
N VAL A 309 -9.57 -2.83 -23.76
CA VAL A 309 -8.74 -4.00 -23.40
C VAL A 309 -9.06 -4.46 -21.98
N ILE A 310 -9.21 -3.54 -21.02
CA ILE A 310 -9.57 -3.87 -19.64
C ILE A 310 -10.92 -4.58 -19.58
N GLN A 311 -11.95 -4.08 -20.28
CA GLN A 311 -13.29 -4.66 -20.29
C GLN A 311 -13.32 -6.09 -20.82
N ASN A 312 -12.48 -6.40 -21.80
CA ASN A 312 -12.34 -7.74 -22.37
C ASN A 312 -11.35 -8.62 -21.60
N SER A 313 -10.70 -8.08 -20.58
CA SER A 313 -9.77 -8.79 -19.72
C SER A 313 -10.41 -9.12 -18.36
N LYS A 314 -9.81 -10.06 -17.63
CA LYS A 314 -10.18 -10.36 -16.23
C LYS A 314 -9.38 -9.54 -15.23
N ILE A 315 -9.08 -8.27 -15.53
CA ILE A 315 -8.44 -7.34 -14.58
C ILE A 315 -9.50 -6.73 -13.67
N ASP A 316 -9.17 -6.55 -12.39
CA ASP A 316 -10.13 -6.16 -11.35
C ASP A 316 -10.15 -4.66 -11.06
N GLY A 317 -9.26 -3.88 -11.65
CA GLY A 317 -9.20 -2.43 -11.41
C GLY A 317 -8.01 -1.75 -12.08
N VAL A 318 -7.97 -0.42 -11.97
CA VAL A 318 -6.91 0.40 -12.58
C VAL A 318 -6.41 1.45 -11.60
N ILE A 319 -5.10 1.64 -11.54
CA ILE A 319 -4.46 2.73 -10.79
C ILE A 319 -4.08 3.85 -11.75
N VAL A 320 -4.63 5.03 -11.49
CA VAL A 320 -4.52 6.23 -12.32
C VAL A 320 -4.03 7.39 -11.44
N SER A 321 -2.75 7.75 -11.45
CA SER A 321 -1.74 7.37 -12.42
C SER A 321 -0.32 7.30 -11.83
N ASN A 322 0.63 6.90 -12.67
CA ASN A 322 2.06 7.02 -12.40
C ASN A 322 2.56 8.46 -12.63
N THR A 323 3.86 8.71 -12.53
CA THR A 323 4.47 10.02 -12.77
C THR A 323 4.37 10.47 -14.23
N THR A 324 4.34 11.79 -14.47
CA THR A 324 4.33 12.39 -15.83
C THR A 324 5.73 12.74 -16.33
N VAL A 325 5.99 12.63 -17.64
CA VAL A 325 7.21 13.21 -18.25
C VAL A 325 7.02 14.66 -18.68
N ARG A 326 5.80 15.19 -18.62
CA ARG A 326 5.50 16.59 -18.93
C ARG A 326 6.18 17.51 -17.91
N ARG A 327 6.49 18.72 -18.35
CA ARG A 327 7.04 19.81 -17.53
C ARG A 327 6.16 21.05 -17.74
N PRO A 328 5.13 21.25 -16.90
CA PRO A 328 4.30 22.45 -16.98
C PRO A 328 5.16 23.71 -16.86
N SER A 329 4.85 24.74 -17.63
CA SER A 329 5.56 26.03 -17.58
C SER A 329 5.42 26.76 -16.24
N SER A 330 4.51 26.31 -15.39
CA SER A 330 4.31 26.83 -14.03
C SER A 330 5.33 26.31 -13.02
N LEU A 331 6.22 25.39 -13.39
CA LEU A 331 7.26 24.89 -12.48
C LEU A 331 8.29 25.98 -12.16
N ALA A 332 8.55 26.19 -10.88
CA ALA A 332 9.43 27.24 -10.39
C ALA A 332 10.80 26.72 -9.93
N ASP A 333 10.90 25.49 -9.41
CA ASP A 333 12.13 24.95 -8.85
C ASP A 333 13.22 24.72 -9.92
N ALA A 334 14.48 24.93 -9.55
CA ALA A 334 15.62 24.78 -10.46
C ALA A 334 15.81 23.33 -10.98
N ASN A 335 15.42 22.32 -10.20
CA ASN A 335 15.46 20.91 -10.56
C ASN A 335 14.42 20.53 -11.61
N GLN A 336 13.55 21.44 -12.08
CA GLN A 336 12.59 21.16 -13.15
C GLN A 336 13.23 20.61 -14.45
N VAL A 337 14.51 20.92 -14.67
CA VAL A 337 15.33 20.45 -15.81
C VAL A 337 15.72 18.96 -15.71
N GLU A 338 15.55 18.35 -14.55
CA GLU A 338 15.94 16.96 -14.33
C GLU A 338 15.11 15.99 -15.16
N ILE A 339 15.77 14.98 -15.72
CA ILE A 339 15.11 13.90 -16.46
C ILE A 339 14.42 12.91 -15.52
N GLY A 340 13.31 12.34 -15.99
CA GLY A 340 12.51 11.34 -15.27
C GLY A 340 11.06 11.75 -15.09
N GLY A 341 10.36 11.03 -14.22
CA GLY A 341 8.95 11.27 -13.92
C GLY A 341 8.74 12.33 -12.85
N LEU A 342 7.91 13.33 -13.15
CA LEU A 342 7.39 14.36 -12.25
C LEU A 342 6.17 13.82 -11.48
N SER A 343 6.12 14.13 -10.19
CA SER A 343 5.04 13.80 -9.25
C SER A 343 4.76 14.98 -8.33
N GLY A 344 3.71 14.89 -7.51
CA GLY A 344 3.31 15.97 -6.60
C GLY A 344 2.21 16.85 -7.16
N ALA A 345 2.05 18.06 -6.62
CA ALA A 345 0.93 18.93 -6.96
C ALA A 345 0.73 19.17 -8.48
N PRO A 346 1.80 19.39 -9.28
CA PRO A 346 1.65 19.61 -10.73
C PRO A 346 1.08 18.41 -11.51
N LEU A 347 1.10 17.20 -10.93
CA LEU A 347 0.57 15.99 -11.56
C LEU A 347 -0.97 15.89 -11.44
N LYS A 348 -1.59 16.57 -10.46
CA LYS A 348 -3.00 16.37 -10.09
C LYS A 348 -3.93 16.53 -11.29
N ALA A 349 -3.76 17.61 -12.06
CA ALA A 349 -4.63 17.91 -13.20
C ALA A 349 -4.59 16.82 -14.29
N PHE A 350 -3.40 16.31 -14.63
CA PHE A 350 -3.26 15.25 -15.64
C PHE A 350 -3.85 13.93 -15.16
N SER A 351 -3.57 13.58 -13.90
CA SER A 351 -4.07 12.35 -13.31
C SER A 351 -5.60 12.37 -13.17
N LEU A 352 -6.19 13.49 -12.71
CA LEU A 352 -7.64 13.64 -12.59
C LEU A 352 -8.35 13.63 -13.95
N ALA A 353 -7.72 14.23 -14.98
CA ALA A 353 -8.23 14.13 -16.36
C ALA A 353 -8.26 12.67 -16.84
N ALA A 354 -7.18 11.92 -16.64
CA ALA A 354 -7.13 10.50 -17.00
C ALA A 354 -8.16 9.66 -16.24
N VAL A 355 -8.39 9.93 -14.94
CA VAL A 355 -9.44 9.27 -14.15
C VAL A 355 -10.81 9.51 -14.76
N ARG A 356 -11.15 10.77 -15.09
CA ARG A 356 -12.45 11.12 -15.67
C ARG A 356 -12.67 10.43 -17.02
N THR A 357 -11.68 10.46 -17.89
CA THR A 357 -11.75 9.80 -19.20
C THR A 357 -11.94 8.30 -19.05
N LEU A 358 -11.12 7.62 -18.22
CA LEU A 358 -11.29 6.19 -18.00
C LEU A 358 -12.61 5.83 -17.35
N ARG A 359 -13.08 6.61 -16.38
CA ARG A 359 -14.35 6.35 -15.71
C ARG A 359 -15.50 6.32 -16.72
N ALA A 360 -15.50 7.26 -17.67
CA ALA A 360 -16.47 7.36 -18.76
C ALA A 360 -16.42 6.20 -19.77
N HIS A 361 -15.33 5.43 -19.79
CA HIS A 361 -15.12 4.31 -20.72
C HIS A 361 -15.07 2.94 -20.05
N LEU A 362 -15.22 2.88 -18.72
CA LEU A 362 -15.21 1.62 -17.96
C LEU A 362 -16.56 1.38 -17.29
N PRO A 363 -16.97 0.11 -17.14
CA PRO A 363 -18.18 -0.25 -16.40
C PRO A 363 -17.99 -0.03 -14.89
N ALA A 364 -19.10 0.19 -14.19
CA ALA A 364 -19.12 0.45 -12.75
C ALA A 364 -18.41 -0.64 -11.91
N SER A 365 -18.37 -1.88 -12.40
CA SER A 365 -17.71 -3.02 -11.76
C SER A 365 -16.18 -2.92 -11.69
N VAL A 366 -15.56 -2.04 -12.48
CA VAL A 366 -14.10 -1.84 -12.48
C VAL A 366 -13.76 -0.61 -11.63
N PRO A 367 -13.28 -0.79 -10.37
CA PRO A 367 -12.85 0.32 -9.53
C PRO A 367 -11.60 1.01 -10.09
N LEU A 368 -11.57 2.32 -9.90
CA LEU A 368 -10.39 3.16 -10.18
C LEU A 368 -9.73 3.56 -8.86
N ILE A 369 -8.40 3.50 -8.82
CA ILE A 369 -7.60 4.02 -7.70
C ILE A 369 -6.88 5.29 -8.18
N GLY A 370 -7.23 6.42 -7.57
CA GLY A 370 -6.65 7.72 -7.89
C GLY A 370 -5.25 7.89 -7.28
N CYS A 371 -4.28 8.38 -8.03
CA CYS A 371 -2.90 8.56 -7.58
C CYS A 371 -2.25 9.74 -8.32
N GLY A 372 -1.93 10.82 -7.61
CA GLY A 372 -1.18 11.94 -8.18
C GLY A 372 -1.59 13.29 -7.59
N GLY A 373 -0.66 13.95 -6.90
CA GLY A 373 -0.87 15.30 -6.39
C GLY A 373 -1.93 15.43 -5.30
N ILE A 374 -2.15 14.39 -4.51
CA ILE A 374 -3.06 14.38 -3.36
C ILE A 374 -2.28 14.79 -2.10
N PHE A 375 -2.67 15.89 -1.47
CA PHE A 375 -2.09 16.43 -0.24
C PHE A 375 -3.13 16.62 0.87
N THR A 376 -4.41 16.76 0.51
CA THR A 376 -5.50 17.13 1.41
C THR A 376 -6.72 16.22 1.26
N GLY A 377 -7.63 16.28 2.23
CA GLY A 377 -8.94 15.63 2.14
C GLY A 377 -9.78 16.13 0.97
N ALA A 378 -9.70 17.42 0.64
CA ALA A 378 -10.36 17.99 -0.54
C ALA A 378 -9.83 17.40 -1.85
N ASP A 379 -8.51 17.20 -1.97
CA ASP A 379 -7.93 16.53 -3.13
C ASP A 379 -8.48 15.10 -3.26
N ALA A 380 -8.56 14.36 -2.15
CA ALA A 380 -9.11 13.00 -2.14
C ALA A 380 -10.58 12.99 -2.58
N LEU A 381 -11.39 13.94 -2.10
CA LEU A 381 -12.79 14.08 -2.47
C LEU A 381 -12.97 14.43 -3.96
N GLU A 382 -12.09 15.22 -4.55
CA GLU A 382 -12.10 15.48 -6.01
C GLU A 382 -11.90 14.21 -6.83
N TYR A 383 -10.99 13.33 -6.41
CA TYR A 383 -10.81 12.02 -7.05
C TYR A 383 -12.03 11.12 -6.86
N ALA A 384 -12.65 11.12 -5.67
CA ALA A 384 -13.89 10.37 -5.42
C ALA A 384 -15.02 10.81 -6.36
N LYS A 385 -15.22 12.11 -6.49
CA LYS A 385 -16.20 12.72 -7.40
C LYS A 385 -15.90 12.45 -8.88
N ALA A 386 -14.63 12.19 -9.22
CA ALA A 386 -14.24 11.74 -10.55
C ALA A 386 -14.43 10.23 -10.78
N GLY A 387 -14.88 9.48 -9.76
CA GLY A 387 -15.17 8.05 -9.84
C GLY A 387 -14.03 7.14 -9.35
N ALA A 388 -13.05 7.66 -8.60
CA ALA A 388 -12.06 6.83 -7.91
C ALA A 388 -12.61 6.28 -6.60
N SER A 389 -12.50 4.97 -6.40
CA SER A 389 -13.00 4.27 -5.20
C SER A 389 -12.02 4.33 -4.02
N LEU A 390 -10.74 4.58 -4.29
CA LEU A 390 -9.65 4.73 -3.31
C LEU A 390 -8.62 5.73 -3.85
N VAL A 391 -7.88 6.40 -2.97
CA VAL A 391 -6.79 7.30 -3.36
C VAL A 391 -5.45 6.90 -2.78
N GLN A 392 -4.37 7.12 -3.51
CA GLN A 392 -3.00 6.84 -3.10
C GLN A 392 -2.17 8.11 -2.93
N VAL A 393 -1.38 8.13 -1.86
CA VAL A 393 -0.50 9.23 -1.49
C VAL A 393 0.95 8.80 -1.60
N TYR A 394 1.80 9.69 -2.11
CA TYR A 394 3.26 9.55 -2.07
C TYR A 394 3.90 10.90 -1.76
N THR A 395 3.84 11.85 -2.69
CA THR A 395 4.59 13.11 -2.58
C THR A 395 4.13 13.93 -1.38
N GLY A 396 2.82 14.03 -1.13
CA GLY A 396 2.30 14.68 0.08
C GLY A 396 2.79 14.02 1.37
N PHE A 397 2.94 12.69 1.38
CA PHE A 397 3.52 11.98 2.52
C PHE A 397 5.02 12.30 2.69
N GLY A 398 5.79 12.32 1.60
CA GLY A 398 7.19 12.69 1.63
C GLY A 398 7.46 14.14 2.07
N TYR A 399 6.53 15.06 1.80
CA TYR A 399 6.65 16.48 2.21
C TYR A 399 6.14 16.76 3.62
N ASP A 400 5.00 16.18 3.99
CA ASP A 400 4.31 16.51 5.24
C ASP A 400 4.51 15.47 6.37
N GLY A 401 5.23 14.38 6.11
CA GLY A 401 5.69 13.42 7.11
C GLY A 401 4.63 12.47 7.67
N ALA A 402 4.97 11.80 8.79
CA ALA A 402 4.21 10.69 9.40
C ALA A 402 2.69 10.89 9.51
N GLY A 403 2.24 12.09 9.90
CA GLY A 403 0.82 12.38 10.13
C GLY A 403 -0.01 12.65 8.87
N THR A 404 0.54 12.50 7.67
CA THR A 404 -0.17 12.86 6.42
C THR A 404 -1.44 12.05 6.23
N CYS A 405 -1.41 10.74 6.46
CA CYS A 405 -2.60 9.91 6.29
C CYS A 405 -3.74 10.37 7.21
N ARG A 406 -3.46 10.51 8.52
CA ARG A 406 -4.45 11.00 9.50
C ARG A 406 -4.99 12.39 9.13
N ARG A 407 -4.14 13.34 8.75
CA ARG A 407 -4.61 14.68 8.35
C ARG A 407 -5.53 14.65 7.13
N ILE A 408 -5.22 13.84 6.12
CA ILE A 408 -6.08 13.69 4.93
C ILE A 408 -7.43 13.08 5.34
N LYS A 409 -7.42 12.04 6.19
CA LYS A 409 -8.65 11.44 6.72
C LYS A 409 -9.51 12.45 7.49
N ASP A 410 -8.92 13.20 8.41
CA ASP A 410 -9.63 14.18 9.23
C ASP A 410 -10.25 15.28 8.35
N GLN A 411 -9.47 15.84 7.41
CA GLN A 411 -9.97 16.83 6.45
C GLN A 411 -11.06 16.26 5.54
N LEU A 412 -10.94 15.00 5.12
CA LEU A 412 -11.95 14.35 4.28
C LEU A 412 -13.26 14.16 5.06
N VAL A 413 -13.19 13.79 6.34
CA VAL A 413 -14.38 13.74 7.22
C VAL A 413 -15.05 15.11 7.31
N GLU A 414 -14.27 16.19 7.48
CA GLU A 414 -14.81 17.56 7.50
C GLU A 414 -15.53 17.90 6.19
N GLU A 415 -14.98 17.57 5.03
CA GLU A 415 -15.64 17.80 3.73
C GLU A 415 -16.92 16.96 3.58
N LEU A 416 -16.88 15.68 3.96
CA LEU A 416 -18.05 14.78 3.90
C LEU A 416 -19.17 15.25 4.84
N GLN A 417 -18.82 15.76 6.03
CA GLN A 417 -19.78 16.32 6.98
C GLN A 417 -20.46 17.59 6.42
N LYS A 418 -19.72 18.47 5.74
CA LYS A 418 -20.29 19.65 5.07
C LYS A 418 -21.31 19.27 4.00
N GLU A 419 -21.06 18.17 3.29
CA GLU A 419 -21.96 17.64 2.25
C GLU A 419 -23.05 16.70 2.80
N GLY A 420 -23.04 16.40 4.11
CA GLY A 420 -24.02 15.49 4.73
C GLY A 420 -23.98 14.06 4.16
N THR A 421 -22.80 13.60 3.74
CA THR A 421 -22.62 12.35 2.98
C THR A 421 -21.51 11.46 3.55
N THR A 422 -21.29 10.30 2.94
CA THR A 422 -20.18 9.37 3.23
C THR A 422 -19.29 9.19 2.00
N TRP A 423 -18.07 8.69 2.19
CA TRP A 423 -17.18 8.37 1.07
C TRP A 423 -17.86 7.43 0.08
N GLU A 424 -18.42 6.33 0.59
CA GLU A 424 -19.10 5.32 -0.21
C GLU A 424 -20.25 5.92 -1.04
N ALA A 425 -21.06 6.80 -0.44
CA ALA A 425 -22.15 7.47 -1.15
C ALA A 425 -21.65 8.37 -2.29
N VAL A 426 -20.57 9.13 -2.07
CA VAL A 426 -19.96 9.99 -3.10
C VAL A 426 -19.42 9.15 -4.25
N VAL A 427 -18.66 8.09 -3.95
CA VAL A 427 -18.09 7.20 -4.96
C VAL A 427 -19.19 6.47 -5.72
N SER A 428 -20.16 5.88 -5.03
CA SER A 428 -21.29 5.18 -5.66
C SER A 428 -22.06 6.10 -6.60
N ASN A 429 -22.36 7.34 -6.19
CA ASN A 429 -23.03 8.32 -7.05
C ASN A 429 -22.19 8.68 -8.29
N ALA A 430 -20.89 8.95 -8.11
CA ALA A 430 -19.99 9.27 -9.20
C ALA A 430 -19.85 8.10 -10.18
N VAL A 431 -19.63 6.88 -9.69
CA VAL A 431 -19.50 5.67 -10.50
C VAL A 431 -20.79 5.38 -11.28
N ASN A 432 -21.95 5.46 -10.64
CA ASN A 432 -23.24 5.18 -11.29
C ASN A 432 -23.57 6.20 -12.40
N THR A 433 -23.18 7.46 -12.20
CA THR A 433 -23.47 8.55 -13.15
C THR A 433 -22.46 8.60 -14.29
N LEU A 434 -21.18 8.33 -14.00
CA LEU A 434 -20.08 8.55 -14.93
C LEU A 434 -19.66 7.29 -15.70
N SER A 435 -19.99 6.08 -15.24
CA SER A 435 -19.57 4.85 -15.91
C SER A 435 -20.26 4.64 -17.26
N THR A 436 -19.63 3.87 -18.15
CA THR A 436 -20.30 3.37 -19.35
C THR A 436 -21.54 2.60 -18.95
N GLN A 437 -22.70 3.06 -19.44
CA GLN A 437 -23.94 2.34 -19.25
C GLN A 437 -23.88 1.00 -20.01
N PRO A 438 -24.40 -0.10 -19.46
CA PRO A 438 -24.47 -1.35 -20.19
C PRO A 438 -25.29 -1.18 -21.48
N PRO A 439 -25.04 -1.96 -22.54
CA PRO A 439 -25.85 -1.92 -23.77
C PRO A 439 -27.35 -1.96 -23.46
N LEU A 440 -28.16 -1.21 -24.22
CA LEU A 440 -29.62 -1.10 -24.04
C LEU A 440 -30.34 -2.46 -23.86
N LEU A 441 -29.84 -3.53 -24.49
CA LEU A 441 -30.40 -4.89 -24.36
C LEU A 441 -30.30 -5.44 -22.92
N LEU A 442 -29.18 -5.21 -22.24
CA LEU A 442 -28.99 -5.59 -20.83
C LEU A 442 -29.80 -4.69 -19.89
N GLN A 443 -30.00 -3.42 -20.26
CA GLN A 443 -30.89 -2.52 -19.50
C GLN A 443 -32.34 -2.96 -19.59
N VAL A 444 -32.81 -3.36 -20.78
CA VAL A 444 -34.16 -3.91 -20.98
C VAL A 444 -34.34 -5.20 -20.18
N GLU A 445 -33.35 -6.10 -20.13
CA GLU A 445 -33.41 -7.30 -19.27
C GLU A 445 -33.45 -6.94 -17.78
N VAL A 446 -32.60 -6.03 -17.29
CA VAL A 446 -32.59 -5.62 -15.87
C VAL A 446 -33.89 -4.88 -15.49
N GLU A 447 -34.44 -4.09 -16.40
CA GLU A 447 -35.65 -3.30 -16.18
C GLU A 447 -36.92 -4.14 -16.35
N GLN A 448 -36.89 -5.17 -17.20
CA GLN A 448 -37.89 -6.24 -17.24
C GLN A 448 -37.82 -7.11 -15.99
N VAL A 449 -36.65 -7.51 -15.51
CA VAL A 449 -36.48 -8.25 -14.26
C VAL A 449 -36.96 -7.42 -13.05
N LYS A 450 -36.69 -6.12 -13.02
CA LYS A 450 -37.24 -5.21 -12.00
C LYS A 450 -38.75 -5.01 -12.11
N LYS A 451 -39.33 -5.02 -13.32
CA LYS A 451 -40.79 -5.00 -13.54
C LYS A 451 -41.47 -6.33 -13.23
N VAL A 452 -40.73 -7.45 -13.29
CA VAL A 452 -41.20 -8.81 -13.01
C VAL A 452 -41.13 -9.17 -11.52
N LEU A 453 -40.66 -8.27 -10.66
CA LEU A 453 -40.88 -8.34 -9.21
C LEU A 453 -42.04 -7.41 -8.81
N PRO A 454 -43.27 -7.92 -8.58
CA PRO A 454 -44.36 -7.10 -8.07
C PRO A 454 -44.21 -6.83 -6.57
N GLY A 455 -44.86 -5.77 -6.08
CA GLY A 455 -44.85 -5.36 -4.66
C GLY A 455 -45.33 -6.44 -3.67
N GLU A 456 -45.35 -6.10 -2.38
CA GLU A 456 -45.47 -6.97 -1.18
C GLU A 456 -46.42 -8.18 -1.24
N GLY A 457 -47.42 -8.21 -2.13
CA GLY A 457 -48.23 -9.41 -2.40
C GLY A 457 -47.53 -10.54 -3.17
N SER A 458 -46.48 -10.27 -3.94
CA SER A 458 -45.77 -11.30 -4.74
C SER A 458 -44.78 -12.13 -3.93
N VAL A 459 -44.17 -11.52 -2.89
CA VAL A 459 -43.23 -12.22 -2.01
C VAL A 459 -43.97 -13.30 -1.21
N ALA A 460 -45.21 -13.04 -0.81
CA ALA A 460 -46.05 -14.04 -0.16
C ALA A 460 -46.38 -15.22 -1.09
N GLN A 461 -46.70 -14.95 -2.36
CA GLN A 461 -46.94 -16.01 -3.36
C GLN A 461 -45.67 -16.81 -3.68
N LEU A 462 -44.51 -16.15 -3.78
CA LEU A 462 -43.23 -16.83 -4.00
C LEU A 462 -42.82 -17.69 -2.79
N ILE A 463 -43.15 -17.27 -1.57
CA ILE A 463 -42.97 -18.08 -0.36
C ILE A 463 -43.91 -19.29 -0.38
N GLU A 464 -45.18 -19.11 -0.77
CA GLU A 464 -46.17 -20.18 -0.86
C GLU A 464 -45.79 -21.22 -1.94
N GLU A 465 -45.37 -20.76 -3.12
CA GLU A 465 -44.87 -21.64 -4.20
C GLU A 465 -43.58 -22.36 -3.80
N ALA A 466 -42.67 -21.70 -3.06
CA ALA A 466 -41.46 -22.34 -2.55
C ALA A 466 -41.76 -23.41 -1.49
N GLU A 467 -42.76 -23.18 -0.62
CA GLU A 467 -43.23 -24.17 0.34
C GLU A 467 -43.95 -25.35 -0.33
N GLU A 468 -44.71 -25.10 -1.39
CA GLU A 468 -45.34 -26.15 -2.19
C GLU A 468 -44.30 -26.99 -2.94
N LEU A 469 -43.28 -26.35 -3.53
CA LEU A 469 -42.18 -27.03 -4.20
C LEU A 469 -41.41 -27.92 -3.22
N LYS A 470 -41.17 -27.42 -2.00
CA LYS A 470 -40.52 -28.19 -0.92
C LYS A 470 -41.36 -29.42 -0.53
N ARG A 471 -42.68 -29.27 -0.38
CA ARG A 471 -43.59 -30.41 -0.12
C ARG A 471 -43.58 -31.46 -1.23
N LEU A 472 -43.50 -31.03 -2.49
CA LEU A 472 -43.42 -31.94 -3.63
C LEU A 472 -42.08 -32.68 -3.68
N LEU A 473 -40.98 -32.01 -3.36
CA LEU A 473 -39.65 -32.60 -3.21
C LEU A 473 -39.59 -33.61 -2.06
N ASP A 474 -40.20 -33.30 -0.93
CA ASP A 474 -40.28 -34.22 0.22
C ASP A 474 -41.10 -35.48 -0.13
N LYS A 475 -42.24 -35.32 -0.82
CA LYS A 475 -43.04 -36.45 -1.35
C LYS A 475 -42.27 -37.30 -2.35
N LEU A 476 -41.50 -36.66 -3.24
CA LEU A 476 -40.66 -37.37 -4.20
C LEU A 476 -39.55 -38.15 -3.48
N GLY A 477 -38.96 -37.57 -2.44
CA GLY A 477 -37.99 -38.23 -1.57
C GLY A 477 -38.56 -39.46 -0.86
N GLU A 478 -39.77 -39.36 -0.32
CA GLU A 478 -40.48 -40.51 0.30
C GLU A 478 -40.83 -41.60 -0.72
N GLN A 479 -41.28 -41.24 -1.92
CA GLN A 479 -41.55 -42.19 -2.99
C GLN A 479 -40.27 -42.89 -3.49
N MET A 480 -39.16 -42.16 -3.58
CA MET A 480 -37.87 -42.74 -3.95
C MET A 480 -37.31 -43.64 -2.85
N ALA A 481 -37.49 -43.29 -1.56
CA ALA A 481 -37.11 -44.15 -0.44
C ALA A 481 -37.92 -45.46 -0.41
N GLY A 482 -39.24 -45.38 -0.62
CA GLY A 482 -40.09 -46.58 -0.72
C GLY A 482 -39.80 -47.46 -1.96
N SER A 483 -39.32 -46.85 -3.05
CA SER A 483 -38.88 -47.56 -4.26
C SER A 483 -37.55 -48.30 -4.05
N ILE A 484 -36.67 -47.76 -3.20
CA ILE A 484 -35.38 -48.39 -2.84
C ILE A 484 -35.60 -49.57 -1.89
N GLU A 485 -36.54 -49.50 -0.94
CA GLU A 485 -36.90 -50.62 -0.08
C GLU A 485 -37.62 -51.77 -0.83
N ALA A 486 -38.37 -51.45 -1.90
CA ALA A 486 -39.02 -52.45 -2.75
C ALA A 486 -38.08 -53.16 -3.75
N ALA A 487 -36.88 -52.62 -3.98
CA ALA A 487 -35.91 -53.15 -4.95
C ALA A 487 -34.87 -54.11 -4.35
N VAL A 488 -34.94 -54.40 -3.04
CA VAL A 488 -34.08 -55.39 -2.36
C VAL A 488 -34.84 -56.70 -2.22
N GLU A 489 -34.92 -57.50 -3.29
CA GLU A 489 -35.22 -58.93 -3.17
C GLU A 489 -33.98 -59.68 -2.63
N PRO A 490 -34.11 -60.57 -1.64
CA PRO A 490 -32.98 -61.34 -1.12
C PRO A 490 -32.50 -62.37 -2.15
N VAL A 491 -31.22 -62.29 -2.51
CA VAL A 491 -30.51 -63.26 -3.35
C VAL A 491 -30.55 -64.66 -2.69
N PRO A 492 -30.90 -65.74 -3.41
CA PRO A 492 -30.98 -67.08 -2.83
C PRO A 492 -29.58 -67.64 -2.54
N VAL A 493 -29.39 -68.16 -1.32
CA VAL A 493 -28.18 -68.84 -0.87
C VAL A 493 -28.07 -70.22 -1.52
N VAL A 494 -27.00 -70.45 -2.29
CA VAL A 494 -26.63 -71.78 -2.82
C VAL A 494 -25.98 -72.60 -1.70
N PRO A 495 -26.40 -73.86 -1.44
CA PRO A 495 -25.84 -74.66 -0.37
C PRO A 495 -24.47 -75.25 -0.76
N THR A 496 -23.45 -74.99 0.06
CA THR A 496 -22.16 -75.68 0.00
C THR A 496 -22.30 -77.08 0.58
N ALA A 497 -22.05 -78.08 -0.27
CA ALA A 497 -22.01 -79.49 0.08
C ALA A 497 -20.79 -79.82 0.97
N ALA A 498 -20.99 -80.83 1.80
CA ALA A 498 -20.04 -81.35 2.78
C ALA A 498 -18.81 -82.02 2.18
N SER A 499 -17.76 -82.03 3.01
CA SER A 499 -16.45 -82.70 2.92
C SER A 499 -16.41 -84.08 2.24
N THR A 500 -15.36 -84.31 1.45
CA THR A 500 -14.34 -85.36 1.69
C THR A 500 -13.07 -85.07 0.90
#